data_AF-A0A7K4CRF8-F1
#
_entry.id   AF-A0A7K4CRF8-F1
#
_cell.length_a   1.000
_cell.length_b   1.000
_cell.length_c   1.000
_cell.angle_alpha   90.00
_cell.angle_beta   90.00
_cell.angle_gamma   90.00
#
_symmetry.space_group_name_H-M   'P 1'
#
loop_
_entity.id
_entity.type
_entity.pdbx_description
1 polymer ?
#
loop_
_entity_poly.entity_id
_entity_poly.type
_entity_poly.pdbx_seq_one_letter_code
_entity_poly.pdbx_strand_id
1 'polypeptide(L)'
;KNVLKMLAILLVYMVVVLTIVSIPIIIQFNNQHVIVQQLNETIDPVVRNEIQKSLNNALARERTIAFCVIFISETLVVFSIRRPNIPVWKSFRKDMSPVLIFFVVLTFLGMIAVVYVVPLIPFLNENYLYVSMLDGADWAMILSLSLPIILVVEMYKWYVHSVKGEVI
;
A
#
# COMPACT_ATOMS: atom_id res chain seq x y z
N LYS A 1 18.99 1.21 20.94
CA LYS A 1 19.18 -0.23 20.57
C LYS A 1 17.88 -0.93 20.14
N ASN A 2 16.73 -0.73 20.82
CA ASN A 2 15.46 -1.37 20.44
C ASN A 2 14.82 -0.76 19.18
N VAL A 3 14.95 0.55 18.96
CA VAL A 3 14.39 1.24 17.79
C VAL A 3 15.00 0.73 16.48
N LEU A 4 16.33 0.53 16.42
CA LEU A 4 17.01 0.01 15.22
C LEU A 4 16.55 -1.40 14.84
N LYS A 5 16.33 -2.27 15.84
CA LYS A 5 15.81 -3.62 15.63
C LYS A 5 14.37 -3.60 15.11
N MET A 6 13.54 -2.72 15.67
CA MET A 6 12.17 -2.53 15.21
C MET A 6 12.14 -2.02 13.76
N LEU A 7 13.01 -1.07 13.42
CA LEU A 7 13.13 -0.54 12.07
C LEU A 7 13.59 -1.62 11.08
N ALA A 8 14.56 -2.46 11.46
CA ALA A 8 14.98 -3.59 10.63
C ALA A 8 13.85 -4.59 10.36
N ILE A 9 13.04 -4.93 11.37
CA ILE A 9 11.87 -5.83 11.21
C ILE A 9 10.84 -5.21 10.28
N LEU A 10 10.58 -3.91 10.41
CA LEU A 10 9.67 -3.17 9.55
C LEU A 10 10.16 -3.12 8.11
N LEU A 11 11.47 -2.94 7.90
CA LEU A 11 12.07 -2.96 6.56
C LEU A 11 11.92 -4.35 5.92
N VAL A 12 12.23 -5.42 6.67
CA VAL A 12 12.02 -6.80 6.20
C VAL A 12 10.56 -7.04 5.84
N TYR A 13 9.64 -6.57 6.69
CA TYR A 13 8.21 -6.68 6.42
C TYR A 13 7.81 -5.92 5.14
N MET A 14 8.31 -4.69 4.94
CA MET A 14 8.01 -3.91 3.74
C MET A 14 8.48 -4.63 2.48
N VAL A 15 9.65 -5.26 2.52
CA VAL A 15 10.14 -6.10 1.40
C VAL A 15 9.18 -7.26 1.14
N VAL A 16 8.71 -7.94 2.19
CA VAL A 16 7.73 -9.05 2.06
C VAL A 16 6.41 -8.56 1.45
N VAL A 17 5.86 -7.43 1.92
CA VAL A 17 4.62 -6.88 1.35
C VAL A 17 4.80 -6.47 -0.09
N LEU A 18 5.86 -5.75 -0.42
CA LEU A 18 6.15 -5.39 -1.82
C LEU A 18 6.28 -6.62 -2.70
N THR A 19 6.84 -7.72 -2.16
CA THR A 19 6.91 -9.00 -2.88
C THR A 19 5.52 -9.60 -3.08
N ILE A 20 4.68 -9.67 -2.05
CA ILE A 20 3.32 -10.22 -2.15
C ILE A 20 2.47 -9.39 -3.12
N VAL A 21 2.53 -8.07 -3.02
CA VAL A 21 1.75 -7.13 -3.84
C VAL A 21 2.25 -7.07 -5.28
N SER A 22 3.53 -7.30 -5.54
CA SER A 22 4.06 -7.35 -6.90
C SER A 22 3.64 -8.61 -7.67
N ILE A 23 3.32 -9.72 -6.99
CA ILE A 23 2.92 -10.98 -7.65
C ILE A 23 1.69 -10.79 -8.55
N PRO A 24 0.54 -10.25 -8.08
CA PRO A 24 -0.61 -9.99 -8.94
C PRO A 24 -0.29 -9.09 -10.13
N ILE A 25 0.53 -8.05 -9.93
CA ILE A 25 0.94 -7.13 -11.00
C ILE A 25 1.76 -7.87 -12.05
N ILE A 26 2.71 -8.71 -11.64
CA ILE A 26 3.56 -9.50 -12.55
C ILE A 26 2.71 -10.50 -13.33
N ILE A 27 1.78 -11.21 -12.66
CA ILE A 27 0.85 -12.13 -13.31
C ILE A 27 0.03 -11.39 -14.36
N GLN A 28 -0.55 -10.24 -14.01
CA GLN A 28 -1.35 -9.47 -14.92
C GLN A 28 -0.52 -8.92 -16.09
N PHE A 29 0.69 -8.44 -15.84
CA PHE A 29 1.63 -8.00 -16.88
C PHE A 29 1.94 -9.13 -17.88
N ASN A 30 2.20 -10.34 -17.38
CA ASN A 30 2.46 -11.51 -18.22
C ASN A 30 1.23 -11.92 -19.04
N ASN A 31 0.02 -11.76 -18.49
CA ASN A 31 -1.21 -12.02 -19.24
C ASN A 31 -1.38 -11.06 -20.43
N GLN A 32 -0.82 -9.85 -20.37
CA GLN A 32 -0.84 -8.85 -21.45
C GLN A 32 0.28 -9.04 -22.50
N HIS A 33 0.83 -10.26 -22.65
CA HIS A 33 1.93 -10.56 -23.56
C HIS A 33 1.74 -10.05 -24.99
N VAL A 34 0.51 -10.13 -25.55
CA VAL A 34 0.21 -9.63 -26.90
C VAL A 34 0.45 -8.12 -27.00
N ILE A 35 -0.04 -7.34 -26.03
CA ILE A 35 0.13 -5.87 -25.99
C ILE A 35 1.61 -5.52 -25.81
N VAL A 36 2.32 -6.28 -24.98
CA VAL A 36 3.77 -6.08 -24.74
C VAL A 36 4.59 -6.38 -26.00
N GLN A 37 4.25 -7.43 -26.74
CA GLN A 37 4.90 -7.74 -28.03
C GLN A 37 4.66 -6.64 -29.05
N GLN A 38 3.40 -6.20 -29.22
CA GLN A 38 3.06 -5.09 -30.10
C GLN A 38 3.83 -3.81 -29.74
N LEU A 39 3.98 -3.52 -28.44
CA LEU A 39 4.74 -2.36 -27.97
C LEU A 39 6.23 -2.44 -28.36
N ASN A 40 6.81 -3.64 -28.33
CA ASN A 40 8.22 -3.86 -28.66
C ASN A 40 8.50 -3.83 -30.17
N GLU A 41 7.53 -4.24 -30.98
CA GLU A 41 7.65 -4.30 -32.44
C GLU A 41 7.29 -2.97 -33.12
N THR A 42 6.52 -2.11 -32.45
CA THR A 42 6.06 -0.84 -33.02
C THR A 42 7.15 0.23 -33.00
N ILE A 43 7.54 0.69 -34.19
CA ILE A 43 8.53 1.76 -34.39
C ILE A 43 7.87 3.15 -34.40
N ASP A 44 6.61 3.24 -34.84
CA ASP A 44 5.86 4.50 -34.89
C ASP A 44 5.59 5.04 -33.47
N PRO A 45 6.08 6.23 -33.11
CA PRO A 45 5.90 6.79 -31.78
C PRO A 45 4.43 7.07 -31.41
N VAL A 46 3.57 7.38 -32.37
CA VAL A 46 2.15 7.67 -32.12
C VAL A 46 1.44 6.40 -31.71
N VAL A 47 1.55 5.36 -32.53
CA VAL A 47 0.95 4.03 -32.27
C VAL A 47 1.52 3.42 -30.99
N ARG A 48 2.83 3.57 -30.76
CA ARG A 48 3.48 3.08 -29.54
C ARG A 48 2.90 3.72 -28.27
N ASN A 49 2.61 5.03 -28.30
CA ASN A 49 2.01 5.72 -27.17
C ASN A 49 0.58 5.24 -26.88
N GLU A 50 -0.20 4.92 -27.92
CA GLU A 50 -1.54 4.35 -27.77
C GLU A 50 -1.50 2.94 -27.16
N ILE A 51 -0.59 2.09 -27.63
CA ILE A 51 -0.36 0.74 -27.06
C ILE A 51 0.08 0.85 -25.60
N GLN A 52 0.99 1.78 -25.28
CA GLN A 52 1.46 2.02 -23.91
C GLN A 52 0.30 2.46 -23.00
N LYS A 53 -0.59 3.34 -23.47
CA LYS A 53 -1.79 3.75 -22.73
C LYS A 53 -2.71 2.56 -22.48
N SER A 54 -2.93 1.71 -23.49
CA SER A 54 -3.72 0.49 -23.35
C SER A 54 -3.14 -0.44 -22.29
N LEU A 55 -1.82 -0.65 -22.29
CA LEU A 55 -1.13 -1.46 -21.29
C LEU A 55 -1.26 -0.87 -19.88
N ASN A 56 -1.08 0.45 -19.74
CA ASN A 56 -1.21 1.12 -18.45
C ASN A 56 -2.63 1.03 -17.90
N ASN A 57 -3.65 1.17 -18.75
CA ASN A 57 -5.05 1.00 -18.37
C ASN A 57 -5.35 -0.45 -17.93
N ALA A 58 -4.78 -1.44 -18.62
CA ALA A 58 -4.95 -2.86 -18.27
C ALA A 58 -4.31 -3.24 -16.92
N LEU A 59 -3.35 -2.45 -16.43
CA LEU A 59 -2.64 -2.64 -15.16
C LEU A 59 -3.09 -1.66 -14.07
N ALA A 60 -4.01 -0.74 -14.39
CA ALA A 60 -4.41 0.34 -13.51
C ALA A 60 -5.00 -0.18 -12.20
N ARG A 61 -5.79 -1.26 -12.26
CA ARG A 61 -6.44 -1.85 -11.09
C ARG A 61 -5.45 -2.43 -10.10
N GLU A 62 -4.56 -3.29 -10.56
CA GLU A 62 -3.57 -3.97 -9.72
C GLU A 62 -2.59 -2.95 -9.11
N ARG A 63 -2.21 -1.93 -9.87
CA ARG A 63 -1.39 -0.81 -9.37
C ARG A 63 -2.12 0.01 -8.31
N THR A 64 -3.41 0.27 -8.51
CA THR A 64 -4.22 1.02 -7.53
C THR A 64 -4.39 0.23 -6.23
N ILE A 65 -4.66 -1.08 -6.32
CA ILE A 65 -4.70 -1.98 -5.16
C ILE A 65 -3.36 -1.97 -4.42
N ALA A 66 -2.26 -2.11 -5.15
CA ALA A 66 -0.91 -2.08 -4.59
C ALA A 66 -0.60 -0.78 -3.86
N PHE A 67 -0.91 0.35 -4.48
CA PHE A 67 -0.78 1.68 -3.88
C PHE A 67 -1.56 1.76 -2.56
N CYS A 68 -2.83 1.32 -2.54
CA CYS A 68 -3.66 1.36 -1.35
C CYS A 68 -3.12 0.45 -0.22
N VAL A 69 -2.65 -0.76 -0.56
CA VAL A 69 -2.06 -1.68 0.42
C VAL A 69 -0.83 -1.05 1.08
N ILE A 70 0.08 -0.48 0.27
CA ILE A 70 1.29 0.18 0.77
C ILE A 70 0.90 1.35 1.66
N PHE A 71 -0.01 2.20 1.21
CA PHE A 71 -0.43 3.40 1.93
C PHE A 71 -1.05 3.11 3.31
N ILE A 72 -1.94 2.12 3.37
CA ILE A 72 -2.53 1.68 4.64
C ILE A 72 -1.45 1.04 5.53
N SER A 73 -0.60 0.19 4.96
CA SER A 73 0.49 -0.47 5.70
C SER A 73 1.45 0.55 6.31
N GLU A 74 1.87 1.56 5.56
CA GLU A 74 2.75 2.64 6.03
C GLU A 74 2.10 3.44 7.15
N THR A 75 0.82 3.78 7.02
CA THR A 75 0.07 4.47 8.07
C THR A 75 0.12 3.67 9.37
N LEU A 76 -0.12 2.35 9.30
CA LEU A 76 -0.05 1.44 10.44
C LEU A 76 1.37 1.32 11.02
N VAL A 77 2.42 1.39 10.20
CA VAL A 77 3.81 1.46 10.67
C VAL A 77 4.05 2.73 11.48
N VAL A 78 3.62 3.89 10.98
CA VAL A 78 3.84 5.16 11.65
C VAL A 78 3.24 5.13 13.05
N PHE A 79 2.04 4.59 13.20
CA PHE A 79 1.41 4.37 14.51
C PHE A 79 2.19 3.39 15.39
N SER A 80 2.70 2.33 14.79
CA SER A 80 3.45 1.28 15.46
C SER A 80 4.77 1.75 16.04
N ILE A 81 5.55 2.53 15.28
CA ILE A 81 6.87 3.05 15.70
C ILE A 81 6.72 4.11 16.80
N ARG A 82 5.67 4.92 16.77
CA ARG A 82 5.45 6.03 17.73
C ARG A 82 5.55 5.58 19.20
N ARG A 83 5.11 4.36 19.51
CA ARG A 83 5.19 3.77 20.85
C ARG A 83 5.67 2.32 20.76
N PRO A 84 7.00 2.08 20.80
CA PRO A 84 7.55 0.72 20.69
C PRO A 84 7.27 -0.15 21.92
N ASN A 85 6.94 0.47 23.06
CA ASN A 85 6.75 -0.22 24.35
C ASN A 85 5.27 -0.41 24.75
N ILE A 86 4.33 -0.05 23.87
CA ILE A 86 2.89 -0.16 24.15
C ILE A 86 2.24 -0.80 22.92
N PRO A 87 1.32 -1.76 23.11
CA PRO A 87 0.57 -2.32 22.00
C PRO A 87 -0.29 -1.23 21.33
N VAL A 88 -0.44 -1.31 20.02
CA VAL A 88 -1.11 -0.29 19.20
C VAL A 88 -2.52 -0.01 19.73
N TRP A 89 -3.30 -1.02 20.11
CA TRP A 89 -4.66 -0.81 20.62
C TRP A 89 -4.71 -0.03 21.95
N LYS A 90 -3.74 -0.25 22.87
CA LYS A 90 -3.66 0.52 24.13
C LYS A 90 -3.18 1.96 23.84
N SER A 91 -2.26 2.11 22.89
CA SER A 91 -1.72 3.41 22.44
C SER A 91 -2.82 4.31 21.86
N PHE A 92 -3.69 3.75 21.00
CA PHE A 92 -4.83 4.48 20.43
C PHE A 92 -5.79 5.03 21.50
N ARG A 93 -6.00 4.32 22.60
CA ARG A 93 -6.95 4.75 23.65
C ARG A 93 -6.40 5.82 24.59
N LYS A 94 -5.09 5.82 24.84
CA LYS A 94 -4.45 6.72 25.83
C LYS A 94 -3.91 8.02 25.23
N ASP A 95 -3.37 7.97 24.01
CA ASP A 95 -2.49 9.03 23.48
C ASP A 95 -2.91 9.56 22.10
N MET A 96 -4.20 9.45 21.74
CA MET A 96 -4.71 10.00 20.48
C MET A 96 -4.89 11.52 20.63
N SER A 97 -3.88 12.27 20.14
CA SER A 97 -4.01 13.71 19.99
C SER A 97 -4.97 14.02 18.85
N PRO A 98 -5.94 14.95 19.02
CA PRO A 98 -6.84 15.37 17.95
C PRO A 98 -6.12 15.75 16.64
N VAL A 99 -4.92 16.34 16.75
CA VAL A 99 -4.08 16.70 15.60
C VAL A 99 -3.66 15.48 14.81
N LEU A 100 -3.26 14.40 15.49
CA LEU A 100 -2.84 13.17 14.85
C LEU A 100 -4.03 12.46 14.19
N ILE A 101 -5.21 12.48 14.82
CA ILE A 101 -6.45 11.97 14.21
C ILE A 101 -6.76 12.75 12.93
N PHE A 102 -6.67 14.08 12.99
CA PHE A 102 -6.91 14.95 11.85
C PHE A 102 -6.02 14.59 10.66
N PHE A 103 -4.70 14.45 10.87
CA PHE A 103 -3.79 14.06 9.79
C PHE A 103 -4.10 12.68 9.23
N VAL A 104 -4.46 11.71 10.07
CA VAL A 104 -4.79 10.35 9.60
C VAL A 104 -6.05 10.37 8.76
N VAL A 105 -7.10 11.04 9.23
CA VAL A 105 -8.34 11.22 8.46
C VAL A 105 -8.07 11.94 7.14
N LEU A 106 -7.30 13.02 7.17
CA LEU A 106 -6.94 13.78 5.96
C LEU A 106 -6.18 12.91 4.95
N THR A 107 -5.23 12.10 5.41
CA THR A 107 -4.44 11.17 4.59
C THR A 107 -5.33 10.09 3.97
N PHE A 108 -6.27 9.51 4.73
CA PHE A 108 -7.25 8.57 4.20
C PHE A 108 -8.21 9.22 3.20
N LEU A 109 -8.69 10.43 3.47
CA LEU A 109 -9.52 11.19 2.54
C LEU A 109 -8.77 11.50 1.24
N GLY A 110 -7.48 11.84 1.32
CA GLY A 110 -6.62 12.03 0.17
C GLY A 110 -6.51 10.75 -0.68
N MET A 111 -6.27 9.61 -0.06
CA MET A 111 -6.25 8.30 -0.75
C MET A 111 -7.59 8.01 -1.44
N ILE A 112 -8.72 8.20 -0.73
CA ILE A 112 -10.06 8.00 -1.30
C ILE A 112 -10.31 8.96 -2.47
N ALA A 113 -9.88 10.22 -2.36
CA ALA A 113 -9.96 11.18 -3.46
C ALA A 113 -9.13 10.73 -4.67
N VAL A 114 -7.92 10.20 -4.45
CA VAL A 114 -7.11 9.64 -5.54
C VAL A 114 -7.82 8.46 -6.20
N VAL A 115 -8.45 7.56 -5.44
CA VAL A 115 -9.10 6.37 -6.01
C VAL A 115 -10.41 6.69 -6.74
N TYR A 116 -11.19 7.66 -6.27
CA TYR A 116 -12.56 7.90 -6.79
C TYR A 116 -12.74 9.20 -7.56
N VAL A 117 -11.91 10.22 -7.32
CA VAL A 117 -12.01 11.51 -8.01
C VAL A 117 -11.07 11.57 -9.20
N VAL A 118 -9.83 11.07 -9.08
CA VAL A 118 -8.87 11.11 -10.19
C VAL A 118 -9.35 10.35 -11.43
N PRO A 119 -9.95 9.14 -11.33
CA PRO A 119 -10.45 8.45 -12.52
C PRO A 119 -11.58 9.19 -13.25
N LEU A 120 -12.26 10.14 -12.58
CA LEU A 120 -13.28 11.00 -13.18
C LEU A 120 -12.70 12.21 -13.91
N ILE A 121 -11.38 12.44 -13.82
CA ILE A 121 -10.69 13.55 -14.47
C ILE A 121 -9.76 12.97 -15.55
N PRO A 122 -10.23 12.84 -16.82
CA PRO A 122 -9.49 12.14 -17.88
C PRO A 122 -8.07 12.69 -18.08
N PHE A 123 -7.92 14.01 -18.00
CA PHE A 123 -6.62 14.66 -18.14
C PHE A 123 -5.59 14.20 -17.10
N LEU A 124 -6.00 14.01 -15.84
CA LEU A 124 -5.09 13.56 -14.78
C LEU A 124 -4.85 12.05 -14.87
N ASN A 125 -5.90 11.28 -15.15
CA ASN A 125 -5.81 9.83 -15.10
C ASN A 125 -5.03 9.26 -16.29
N GLU A 126 -5.41 9.62 -17.52
CA GLU A 126 -4.88 9.00 -18.73
C GLU A 126 -3.48 9.48 -19.11
N ASN A 127 -3.02 10.59 -18.53
CA ASN A 127 -1.70 11.15 -18.84
C ASN A 127 -0.68 10.88 -17.72
N TYR A 128 -1.11 10.70 -16.47
CA TYR A 128 -0.18 10.68 -15.34
C TYR A 128 -0.39 9.48 -14.41
N LEU A 129 -1.60 9.26 -13.91
CA LEU A 129 -1.80 8.44 -12.72
C LEU A 129 -2.26 7.00 -13.02
N TYR A 130 -3.03 6.78 -14.08
CA TYR A 130 -3.56 5.47 -14.48
C TYR A 130 -4.13 4.68 -13.30
N VAL A 131 -5.04 5.31 -12.56
CA VAL A 131 -5.75 4.78 -11.41
C VAL A 131 -7.11 4.27 -11.88
N SER A 132 -7.55 3.15 -11.31
CA SER A 132 -8.90 2.65 -11.53
C SER A 132 -9.76 2.85 -10.28
N MET A 133 -11.06 3.00 -10.48
CA MET A 133 -11.98 2.86 -9.36
C MET A 133 -11.93 1.45 -8.82
N LEU A 134 -12.02 1.33 -7.50
CA LEU A 134 -12.01 0.06 -6.80
C LEU A 134 -13.42 -0.34 -6.36
N ASP A 135 -13.72 -1.62 -6.50
CA ASP A 135 -14.96 -2.20 -6.00
C ASP A 135 -14.85 -2.62 -4.52
N GLY A 136 -15.94 -3.12 -3.94
CA GLY A 136 -15.95 -3.56 -2.54
C GLY A 136 -15.06 -4.78 -2.28
N ALA A 137 -14.86 -5.65 -3.28
CA ALA A 137 -14.01 -6.83 -3.14
C ALA A 137 -12.52 -6.45 -3.12
N ASP A 138 -12.14 -5.47 -3.93
CA ASP A 138 -10.80 -4.86 -3.93
C ASP A 138 -10.47 -4.28 -2.56
N TRP A 139 -11.41 -3.57 -1.92
CA TRP A 139 -11.22 -3.05 -0.56
C TRP A 139 -11.04 -4.14 0.49
N ALA A 140 -11.81 -5.23 0.41
CA ALA A 140 -11.65 -6.37 1.30
C ALA A 140 -10.24 -6.96 1.16
N MET A 141 -9.78 -7.14 -0.09
CA MET A 141 -8.43 -7.62 -0.38
C MET A 141 -7.34 -6.68 0.16
N ILE A 142 -7.48 -5.36 -0.06
CA ILE A 142 -6.56 -4.34 0.43
C ILE A 142 -6.42 -4.43 1.95
N LEU A 143 -7.55 -4.47 2.67
CA LEU A 143 -7.56 -4.58 4.11
C LEU A 143 -6.89 -5.88 4.57
N SER A 144 -7.26 -7.03 3.98
CA SER A 144 -6.66 -8.32 4.29
C SER A 144 -5.15 -8.34 4.08
N LEU A 145 -4.64 -7.75 3.00
CA LEU A 145 -3.21 -7.71 2.69
C LEU A 145 -2.43 -6.73 3.59
N SER A 146 -3.09 -5.70 4.13
CA SER A 146 -2.47 -4.72 5.03
C SER A 146 -2.37 -5.18 6.49
N LEU A 147 -3.27 -6.07 6.95
CA LEU A 147 -3.32 -6.53 8.34
C LEU A 147 -2.07 -7.25 8.89
N PRO A 148 -1.35 -8.08 8.10
CA PRO A 148 -0.18 -8.80 8.59
C PRO A 148 0.88 -7.90 9.23
N ILE A 149 0.95 -6.61 8.87
CA ILE A 149 1.92 -5.68 9.44
C ILE A 149 1.73 -5.48 10.94
N ILE A 150 0.46 -5.31 11.34
CA ILE A 150 0.11 -5.09 12.73
C ILE A 150 0.45 -6.34 13.52
N LEU A 151 0.13 -7.51 12.98
CA LEU A 151 0.42 -8.79 13.63
C LEU A 151 1.93 -8.97 13.86
N VAL A 152 2.76 -8.76 12.84
CA VAL A 152 4.22 -8.90 12.95
C VAL A 152 4.79 -7.92 13.98
N VAL A 153 4.35 -6.66 13.95
CA VAL A 153 4.81 -5.65 14.91
C VAL A 153 4.38 -5.99 16.33
N GLU A 154 3.12 -6.35 16.53
CA GLU A 154 2.59 -6.64 17.86
C GLU A 154 3.21 -7.91 18.43
N MET A 155 3.45 -8.95 17.61
CA MET A 155 4.21 -10.13 18.01
C MET A 155 5.64 -9.76 18.44
N TYR A 156 6.30 -8.86 17.73
CA TYR A 156 7.63 -8.39 18.12
C TYR A 156 7.62 -7.64 19.46
N LYS A 157 6.67 -6.72 19.66
CA LYS A 157 6.53 -5.99 20.92
C LYS A 157 6.27 -6.95 22.07
N TRP A 158 5.37 -7.90 21.88
CA TRP A 158 5.05 -8.93 22.86
C TRP A 158 6.28 -9.74 23.26
N TYR A 159 7.07 -10.20 22.28
CA TYR A 159 8.32 -10.92 22.52
C TYR A 159 9.34 -10.07 23.32
N VAL A 160 9.49 -8.79 22.99
CA VAL A 160 10.42 -7.91 23.71
C VAL A 160 9.99 -7.69 25.16
N HIS A 161 8.68 -7.58 25.43
CA HIS A 161 8.17 -7.42 26.79
C HIS A 161 8.28 -8.70 27.61
N SER A 162 7.99 -9.86 27.01
CA SER A 162 8.10 -11.16 27.70
C SER A 162 9.55 -11.48 28.08
N VAL A 163 10.52 -11.20 27.21
CA VAL A 163 11.96 -11.38 27.50
C VAL A 163 12.44 -10.45 28.63
N LYS A 164 11.85 -9.27 28.78
CA LYS A 164 12.21 -8.31 29.84
C LYS A 164 11.46 -8.53 31.16
N GLY A 165 10.51 -9.45 31.21
CA GLY A 165 9.65 -9.64 32.40
C GLY A 165 8.71 -8.46 32.66
N GLU A 166 8.53 -7.55 31.70
CA GLU A 166 7.59 -6.44 31.80
C GLU A 166 6.19 -6.94 31.39
N VAL A 167 5.27 -7.07 32.35
CA VAL A 167 3.88 -7.46 32.07
C VAL A 167 3.14 -6.31 31.38
N ILE A 168 2.51 -6.60 30.24
CA ILE A 168 1.83 -5.62 29.35
C ILE A 168 0.51 -5.11 29.92
#